data_AF-A0A2B7YR39-F1
#
_entry.id   AF-A0A2B7YR39-F1
#
_cell.length_a   1.000
_cell.length_b   1.000
_cell.length_c   1.000
_cell.angle_alpha   90.00
_cell.angle_beta   90.00
_cell.angle_gamma   90.00
#
_symmetry.space_group_name_H-M   'P 1'
#
loop_
_entity.id
_entity.type
_entity.pdbx_description
1 polymer ?
#
loop_
_entity_poly.entity_id
_entity_poly.type
_entity_poly.pdbx_seq_one_letter_code
_entity_poly.pdbx_strand_id
1 'polypeptide(L)'
;MSASPMSGTGGDQQQQGIDQIHFKFCRECSNLLYPKEDRANNTLMFTCRTCHVGEPASSHCVFQNKLHSQVGDTAGVTQDVGSDPTVGLPYCTLCGDEIDCAVCGQSFSESFSNETAIIDRSTATTTPLQARSLNSDLRS
;
A
#
# COMPACT_ATOMS: atom_id res chain seq x y z
N MET A 1 6.36 0.07 25.04
CA MET A 1 7.21 -0.28 23.89
C MET A 1 6.69 0.51 22.70
N SER A 2 7.41 1.53 22.23
CA SER A 2 6.99 2.41 21.12
C SER A 2 7.40 1.77 19.79
N ALA A 3 6.42 1.44 18.93
CA ALA A 3 6.66 0.86 17.61
C ALA A 3 6.93 1.98 16.58
N SER A 4 8.08 1.90 15.92
CA SER A 4 8.41 2.71 14.74
C SER A 4 7.85 2.04 13.48
N PRO A 5 7.39 2.80 12.47
CA PRO A 5 6.91 2.22 11.22
C PRO A 5 8.09 1.67 10.40
N MET A 6 7.97 0.42 9.95
CA MET A 6 8.91 -0.20 8.99
C MET A 6 8.29 -0.18 7.59
N SER A 7 9.03 0.31 6.61
CA SER A 7 8.67 0.24 5.19
C SER A 7 9.07 -1.14 4.61
N GLY A 8 8.09 -1.93 4.17
CA GLY A 8 8.31 -3.21 3.49
C GLY A 8 8.68 -3.02 2.01
N THR A 9 9.67 -3.77 1.54
CA THR A 9 10.12 -3.81 0.14
C THR A 9 9.51 -4.98 -0.62
N GLY A 10 8.98 -4.73 -1.83
CA GLY A 10 8.52 -5.76 -2.76
C GLY A 10 8.08 -5.21 -4.12
N GLY A 11 9.03 -5.14 -5.06
CA GLY A 11 8.86 -5.29 -6.52
C GLY A 11 7.81 -4.48 -7.30
N ASP A 12 8.17 -3.27 -7.73
CA ASP A 12 8.10 -2.84 -9.14
C ASP A 12 8.88 -1.51 -9.30
N GLN A 13 9.98 -1.56 -10.05
CA GLN A 13 10.87 -0.42 -10.28
C GLN A 13 10.61 0.20 -11.65
N GLN A 14 9.87 1.31 -11.68
CA GLN A 14 10.07 2.35 -12.69
C GLN A 14 9.61 3.72 -12.12
N GLN A 15 10.59 4.53 -11.71
CA GLN A 15 10.48 5.98 -11.38
C GLN A 15 9.25 6.45 -10.57
N GLN A 16 9.10 6.03 -9.30
CA GLN A 16 8.20 6.71 -8.34
C GLN A 16 8.87 7.10 -7.02
N GLY A 17 10.21 7.22 -7.01
CA GLY A 17 11.01 7.39 -5.80
C GLY A 17 11.42 8.83 -5.42
N ILE A 18 11.01 9.86 -6.17
CA ILE A 18 11.48 11.25 -5.95
C ILE A 18 10.44 12.09 -5.18
N ASP A 19 9.19 11.63 -5.12
CA ASP A 19 8.03 12.46 -4.75
C ASP A 19 7.44 12.15 -3.37
N GLN A 20 8.18 11.49 -2.50
CA GLN A 20 7.75 11.32 -1.10
C GLN A 20 8.42 12.40 -0.25
N ILE A 21 7.65 13.42 0.11
CA ILE A 21 8.08 14.46 1.04
C ILE A 21 8.17 13.82 2.43
N HIS A 22 9.37 13.81 3.00
CA HIS A 22 9.61 13.28 4.33
C HIS A 22 9.58 14.39 5.38
N PHE A 23 8.67 14.30 6.35
CA PHE A 23 8.65 15.19 7.49
C PHE A 23 9.83 14.90 8.42
N LYS A 24 10.54 15.94 8.85
CA LYS A 24 11.70 15.80 9.72
C LYS A 24 11.39 16.28 11.14
N PHE A 25 11.99 15.60 12.11
CA PHE A 25 11.82 15.89 13.53
C PHE A 25 13.16 16.32 14.13
N CYS A 26 13.11 17.30 15.02
CA CYS A 26 14.28 17.81 15.72
C CYS A 26 14.88 16.73 16.63
N ARG A 27 16.20 16.56 16.60
CA ARG A 27 16.89 15.56 17.43
C ARG A 27 16.92 15.89 18.93
N GLU A 28 16.72 17.14 19.30
CA GLU A 28 16.81 17.60 20.70
C GLU A 28 15.48 17.55 21.44
N CYS A 29 14.40 18.00 20.80
CA CYS A 29 13.09 18.15 21.43
C CYS A 29 11.96 17.41 20.70
N SER A 30 12.28 16.61 19.67
CA SER A 30 11.33 15.80 18.89
C SER A 30 10.15 16.58 18.27
N ASN A 31 10.23 17.91 18.21
CA ASN A 31 9.27 18.75 17.53
C ASN A 31 9.48 18.75 16.01
N LEU A 32 8.44 19.08 15.26
CA LEU A 32 8.49 19.20 13.80
C LEU A 32 9.49 20.28 13.37
N LEU A 33 10.33 19.97 12.39
CA LEU A 33 11.20 20.95 11.74
C LEU A 33 10.47 21.66 10.59
N TYR A 34 10.65 22.97 10.51
CA TYR A 34 9.99 23.82 9.52
C TYR A 34 10.98 24.32 8.46
N PRO A 35 10.58 24.38 7.18
CA PRO A 35 11.38 24.97 6.12
C PRO A 35 11.72 26.44 6.42
N LYS A 36 12.99 26.81 6.24
CA LYS A 36 13.53 28.17 6.39
C LYS A 36 14.68 28.38 5.41
N GLU A 37 14.69 29.50 4.72
CA GLU A 37 15.78 29.91 3.83
C GLU A 37 16.97 30.46 4.64
N ASP A 38 18.18 30.00 4.33
CA ASP A 38 19.42 30.68 4.70
C ASP A 38 19.82 31.65 3.57
N ARG A 39 19.56 32.94 3.79
CA ARG A 39 19.79 34.01 2.80
C ARG A 39 21.25 34.28 2.47
N ALA A 40 22.18 33.88 3.34
CA ALA A 40 23.60 34.09 3.08
C ALA A 40 24.12 33.12 2.01
N ASN A 41 23.63 31.87 2.05
CA ASN A 41 24.06 30.81 1.16
C ASN A 41 23.02 30.47 0.08
N ASN A 42 21.82 31.07 0.15
CA ASN A 42 20.66 30.75 -0.69
C ASN A 42 20.29 29.27 -0.65
N THR A 43 20.34 28.66 0.54
CA THR A 43 20.05 27.23 0.74
C THR A 43 18.81 27.01 1.59
N LEU A 44 18.10 25.91 1.33
CA LEU A 44 16.95 25.50 2.13
C LEU A 44 17.42 24.76 3.39
N MET A 45 16.97 25.22 4.55
CA MET A 45 17.17 24.58 5.84
C MET A 45 15.85 24.16 6.47
N PHE A 46 15.91 23.20 7.38
CA PHE A 46 14.80 22.79 8.24
C PHE A 46 15.16 23.13 9.68
N THR A 47 14.40 24.02 10.31
CA THR A 47 14.68 24.54 11.67
C THR A 47 13.55 24.27 12.64
N CYS A 48 13.91 23.97 13.89
CA CYS A 48 12.93 23.85 14.96
C CYS A 48 12.50 25.23 15.43
N ARG A 49 11.18 25.44 15.64
CA ARG A 49 10.68 26.70 16.23
C ARG A 49 11.01 26.84 17.71
N THR A 50 11.19 25.74 18.42
CA THR A 50 11.34 25.72 19.89
C THR A 50 12.79 25.91 20.33
N CYS A 51 13.73 25.15 19.75
CA CYS A 51 15.16 25.22 20.14
C CYS A 51 16.06 25.89 19.10
N HIS A 52 15.51 26.34 17.96
CA HIS A 52 16.24 27.04 16.88
C HIS A 52 17.36 26.26 16.19
N VAL A 53 17.55 24.98 16.53
CA VAL A 53 18.46 24.10 15.80
C VAL A 53 17.95 23.86 14.38
N GLY A 54 18.87 23.93 13.41
CA GLY A 54 18.58 23.73 12.00
C GLY A 54 19.52 22.74 11.33
N GLU A 55 19.00 22.02 10.34
CA GLU A 55 19.75 21.10 9.49
C GLU A 55 19.46 21.40 8.00
N PRO A 56 20.41 21.13 7.09
CA PRO A 56 20.20 21.35 5.66
C PRO A 56 19.14 20.40 5.08
N ALA A 57 18.39 20.89 4.10
CA ALA A 57 17.39 20.08 3.41
C ALA A 57 18.04 19.01 2.51
N SER A 58 17.48 17.80 2.52
CA SER A 58 17.88 16.71 1.61
C SER A 58 17.18 16.80 0.26
N SER A 59 15.99 17.41 0.23
CA SER A 59 15.22 17.68 -0.99
C SER A 59 14.70 19.11 -0.95
N HIS A 60 14.51 19.70 -2.14
CA HIS A 60 14.00 21.06 -2.29
C HIS A 60 12.46 21.13 -2.35
N CYS A 61 11.78 19.98 -2.46
CA CYS A 61 10.33 19.91 -2.49
C CYS A 61 9.78 20.03 -1.07
N VAL A 62 9.18 21.18 -0.75
CA VAL A 62 8.60 21.48 0.58
C VAL A 62 7.17 20.97 0.71
N PHE A 63 6.40 21.06 -0.37
CA PHE A 63 5.00 20.69 -0.40
C PHE A 63 4.62 20.20 -1.80
N GLN A 64 3.82 19.14 -1.84
CA GLN A 64 3.27 18.59 -3.07
C GLN A 64 1.81 18.23 -2.80
N ASN A 65 0.91 18.82 -3.57
CA ASN A 65 -0.49 18.46 -3.56
C ASN A 65 -0.74 17.38 -4.60
N LYS A 66 -0.99 16.13 -4.17
CA LYS A 66 -1.34 15.02 -5.07
C LYS A 66 -2.86 14.90 -5.14
N LEU A 67 -3.44 15.33 -6.26
CA LEU A 67 -4.91 15.32 -6.47
C LEU A 67 -5.49 13.92 -6.73
N HIS A 68 -4.64 12.99 -7.20
CA HIS A 68 -4.97 11.58 -7.36
C HIS A 68 -3.80 10.79 -6.79
N SER A 69 -4.00 10.20 -5.62
CA SER A 69 -3.03 9.30 -5.02
C SER A 69 -3.60 7.88 -5.09
N GLN A 70 -3.00 7.03 -5.93
CA GLN A 70 -3.24 5.56 -5.92
C GLN A 70 -2.87 4.92 -4.57
N VAL A 71 -2.20 5.68 -3.69
CA VAL A 71 -1.78 5.28 -2.35
C VAL A 71 -2.97 4.94 -1.43
N GLY A 72 -4.20 5.36 -1.78
CA GLY A 72 -5.41 5.07 -0.99
C GLY A 72 -6.12 3.76 -1.32
N ASP A 73 -5.91 3.18 -2.51
CA ASP A 73 -6.74 2.06 -3.00
C ASP A 73 -6.40 0.73 -2.31
N THR A 74 -5.26 0.66 -1.61
CA THR A 74 -4.81 -0.51 -0.84
C THR A 74 -4.18 -0.09 0.49
N ALA A 75 -4.56 1.08 1.02
CA ALA A 75 -4.04 1.55 2.31
C ALA A 75 -4.68 0.75 3.45
N GLY A 76 -3.83 0.06 4.24
CA GLY A 76 -4.28 -0.65 5.44
C GLY A 76 -4.96 -1.98 5.15
N VAL A 77 -4.41 -2.79 4.23
CA VAL A 77 -4.74 -4.22 4.16
C VAL A 77 -4.40 -4.85 5.51
N THR A 78 -5.41 -4.99 6.36
CA THR A 78 -5.32 -5.72 7.61
C THR A 78 -5.62 -7.19 7.33
N GLN A 79 -4.95 -8.08 8.05
CA GLN A 79 -5.23 -9.51 7.91
C GLN A 79 -6.63 -9.87 8.43
N ASP A 80 -7.21 -9.02 9.28
CA ASP A 80 -8.44 -9.31 10.02
C ASP A 80 -9.72 -8.92 9.27
N VAL A 81 -9.64 -8.25 8.11
CA VAL A 81 -10.84 -7.84 7.32
C VAL A 81 -11.72 -9.05 6.98
N GLY A 82 -11.14 -10.22 6.73
CA GLY A 82 -11.90 -11.43 6.38
C GLY A 82 -12.75 -12.01 7.52
N SER A 83 -12.47 -11.61 8.77
CA SER A 83 -13.26 -12.03 9.94
C SER A 83 -14.44 -11.11 10.23
N ASP A 84 -14.50 -9.93 9.60
CA ASP A 84 -15.57 -8.96 9.82
C ASP A 84 -16.85 -9.40 9.09
N PRO A 85 -17.92 -9.79 9.81
CA PRO A 85 -19.16 -10.23 9.19
C PRO A 85 -19.91 -9.12 8.43
N THR A 86 -19.47 -7.87 8.55
CA THR A 86 -20.01 -6.73 7.79
C THR A 86 -19.35 -6.55 6.44
N VAL A 87 -18.18 -7.16 6.22
CA VAL A 87 -17.54 -7.25 4.91
C VAL A 87 -18.30 -8.31 4.13
N GLY A 88 -19.06 -7.88 3.13
CA GLY A 88 -19.90 -8.77 2.32
C GLY A 88 -19.10 -9.90 1.66
N LEU A 89 -19.79 -11.00 1.36
CA LEU A 89 -19.22 -12.13 0.63
C LEU A 89 -18.70 -11.66 -0.75
N PRO A 90 -17.59 -12.25 -1.25
CA PRO A 90 -16.94 -11.80 -2.48
C PRO A 90 -17.70 -12.27 -3.72
N TYR A 91 -18.90 -11.74 -3.93
CA TYR A 91 -19.67 -11.93 -5.15
C TYR A 91 -19.58 -10.70 -6.04
N CYS A 92 -19.51 -10.92 -7.35
CA CYS A 92 -19.59 -9.86 -8.34
C CYS A 92 -20.97 -9.21 -8.28
N THR A 93 -21.03 -7.90 -8.02
CA THR A 93 -22.29 -7.16 -7.92
C THR A 93 -23.01 -6.97 -9.26
N LEU A 94 -22.36 -7.30 -10.38
CA LEU A 94 -22.94 -7.18 -11.72
C LEU A 94 -23.54 -8.50 -12.24
N CYS A 95 -22.86 -9.63 -12.06
CA CYS A 95 -23.30 -10.94 -12.57
C CYS A 95 -23.66 -11.96 -11.49
N GLY A 96 -23.29 -11.73 -10.23
CA GLY A 96 -23.57 -12.63 -9.10
C GLY A 96 -22.59 -13.79 -8.93
N ASP A 97 -21.56 -13.88 -9.77
CA ASP A 97 -20.56 -14.95 -9.71
C ASP A 97 -19.60 -14.75 -8.52
N GLU A 98 -19.10 -15.84 -7.93
CA GLU A 98 -18.08 -15.80 -6.88
C GLU A 98 -16.74 -15.30 -7.44
N ILE A 99 -16.09 -14.40 -6.73
CA ILE A 99 -14.80 -13.83 -7.12
C ILE A 99 -13.70 -14.69 -6.53
N ASP A 100 -12.98 -15.40 -7.39
CA ASP A 100 -11.82 -16.21 -6.99
C ASP A 100 -10.55 -15.35 -6.88
N CYS A 101 -9.65 -15.76 -5.97
CA CYS A 101 -8.34 -15.12 -5.87
C CYS A 101 -7.49 -15.40 -7.12
N ALA A 102 -7.05 -14.36 -7.83
CA ALA A 102 -6.19 -14.51 -9.00
C ALA A 102 -4.79 -15.11 -8.71
N VAL A 103 -4.38 -15.19 -7.44
CA VAL A 103 -3.05 -15.71 -7.04
C VAL A 103 -3.11 -17.18 -6.64
N CYS A 104 -4.10 -17.59 -5.84
CA CYS A 104 -4.22 -18.98 -5.35
C CYS A 104 -5.42 -19.75 -5.92
N GLY A 105 -6.36 -19.09 -6.60
CA GLY A 105 -7.53 -19.71 -7.22
C GLY A 105 -8.58 -20.23 -6.24
N GLN A 106 -8.47 -19.92 -4.94
CA GLN A 106 -9.43 -20.36 -3.93
C GLN A 106 -10.64 -19.42 -3.85
N SER A 107 -11.80 -20.04 -3.66
CA SER A 107 -13.07 -19.39 -3.36
C SER A 107 -13.23 -19.19 -1.85
N PHE A 108 -14.02 -18.20 -1.43
CA PHE A 108 -14.12 -17.82 -0.01
C PHE A 108 -14.80 -18.90 0.84
N SER A 109 -15.66 -19.70 0.20
CA SER A 109 -16.38 -20.81 0.84
C SER A 109 -15.46 -21.88 1.45
N GLU A 110 -14.22 -22.05 0.97
CA GLU A 110 -13.29 -23.05 1.48
C GLU A 110 -12.46 -22.56 2.68
N SER A 111 -12.42 -21.25 2.95
CA SER A 111 -11.50 -20.64 3.94
C SER A 111 -12.01 -20.68 5.40
N PHE A 112 -13.30 -20.98 5.62
CA PHE A 112 -13.89 -21.06 6.97
C PHE A 112 -13.91 -22.48 7.55
N SER A 113 -13.48 -23.49 6.80
CA SER A 113 -13.57 -24.90 7.22
C SER A 113 -12.27 -25.47 7.78
N ASN A 114 -11.16 -24.72 7.71
CA ASN A 114 -9.82 -25.23 7.98
C ASN A 114 -8.99 -24.25 8.81
N GLU A 115 -9.40 -24.08 10.07
CA GLU A 115 -8.48 -23.77 11.16
C GLU A 115 -7.50 -24.94 11.36
N THR A 116 -6.65 -25.26 10.36
CA THR A 116 -5.54 -26.21 10.52
C THR A 116 -4.46 -26.22 9.43
N ALA A 117 -4.50 -25.37 8.40
CA ALA A 117 -3.51 -25.46 7.31
C ALA A 117 -2.80 -24.12 7.05
N ILE A 118 -2.07 -23.60 8.05
CA ILE A 118 -0.92 -22.74 7.78
C ILE A 118 0.28 -23.66 7.51
N ILE A 119 1.07 -23.29 6.50
CA ILE A 119 2.36 -23.85 6.05
C ILE A 119 2.23 -25.02 5.05
N ASP A 120 2.19 -24.71 3.74
CA ASP A 120 3.39 -24.95 2.93
C ASP A 120 3.40 -24.13 1.63
N ARG A 121 4.53 -23.48 1.38
CA ARG A 121 4.79 -22.58 0.25
C ARG A 121 5.65 -23.36 -0.72
N SER A 122 5.08 -23.96 -1.75
CA SER A 122 5.86 -24.32 -2.94
C SER A 122 4.99 -24.77 -4.12
N THR A 123 5.31 -24.20 -5.29
CA THR A 123 4.98 -24.63 -6.66
C THR A 123 3.59 -24.33 -7.24
N ALA A 124 3.55 -23.35 -8.17
CA ALA A 124 2.93 -23.43 -9.51
C ALA A 124 2.90 -22.01 -10.11
N THR A 125 3.88 -21.61 -10.92
CA THR A 125 3.95 -21.78 -12.40
C THR A 125 2.87 -21.01 -13.15
N THR A 126 3.31 -19.86 -13.68
CA THR A 126 2.64 -18.92 -14.58
C THR A 126 2.09 -19.57 -15.86
N THR A 127 0.79 -19.41 -16.12
CA THR A 127 0.23 -19.44 -17.49
C THR A 127 -0.93 -18.44 -17.62
N PRO A 128 -1.01 -17.64 -18.70
CA PRO A 128 -2.03 -16.61 -18.86
C PRO A 128 -3.37 -17.18 -19.36
N LEU A 129 -4.40 -16.39 -19.05
CA LEU A 129 -5.84 -16.56 -19.25
C LEU A 129 -6.28 -17.07 -20.64
N GLN A 130 -7.19 -18.05 -20.67
CA GLN A 130 -8.12 -18.26 -21.79
C GLN A 130 -9.55 -18.31 -21.27
N ALA A 131 -10.36 -17.33 -21.70
CA ALA A 131 -11.79 -17.32 -21.53
C ALA A 131 -12.43 -18.48 -22.31
N ARG A 132 -13.16 -19.35 -21.62
CA ARG A 132 -13.97 -20.39 -22.27
C ARG A 132 -15.35 -19.81 -22.61
N SER A 133 -15.57 -19.57 -23.89
CA SER A 133 -16.88 -19.29 -24.47
C SER A 133 -17.74 -20.55 -24.38
N LEU A 134 -18.92 -20.45 -23.76
CA LEU A 134 -19.96 -21.48 -23.80
C LEU A 134 -20.59 -21.48 -25.21
N ASN A 135 -20.40 -22.55 -25.97
CA ASN A 135 -21.17 -22.79 -27.19
C ASN A 135 -22.44 -23.57 -26.83
N SER A 136 -23.57 -22.96 -27.17
CA SER A 136 -24.90 -23.54 -27.17
C SER A 136 -25.06 -24.50 -28.36
N ASP A 137 -25.05 -25.80 -28.12
CA ASP A 137 -25.43 -26.80 -29.12
C ASP A 137 -26.94 -27.04 -29.10
N LEU A 138 -27.60 -26.42 -30.07
CA LEU A 138 -28.97 -26.68 -30.49
C LEU A 138 -28.96 -27.85 -31.48
N ARG A 139 -29.53 -29.01 -31.11
CA ARG A 139 -30.05 -30.01 -32.06
C ARG A 139 -31.01 -30.97 -31.39
N SER A 140 -32.29 -30.83 -31.72
CA SER A 140 -33.08 -31.94 -32.25
C SER A 140 -34.06 -31.41 -33.29
#